data_AF-S3CLU9-F1
#
_entry.id   AF-S3CLU9-F1
#
_cell.length_a   1.000
_cell.length_b   1.000
_cell.length_c   1.000
_cell.angle_alpha   90.00
_cell.angle_beta   90.00
_cell.angle_gamma   90.00
#
_symmetry.space_group_name_H-M   'P 1'
#
loop_
_entity.id
_entity.type
_entity.pdbx_description
1 polymer ?
#
loop_
_entity_poly.entity_id
_entity_poly.type
_entity_poly.pdbx_seq_one_letter_code
_entity_poly.pdbx_strand_id
1 'polypeptide(L)'
;MTRFQNLAHFAAFAIAEVLTQWTLVYNYLDQLLGDGNIFDFDAHNRLMFDDGFFSRSQRYFWAINTLQEIIKMVRLNIEAWETCEREISKARGLHGRKSKGRRETGRKKGVLRCNESMKQLRDLEVEFTRQREKAIALRDGLFSASAVMESRASTKLGETVKLLTYVSIFYLPLSFCTSIWSTSDTFGYRNLIITALAVSFGTYFTVFNLNIIVSTAKHRYSGIRNRIISGMCRDDRENFKETGEIFQKYEANVNKYDSKPSEWWIPAYLLSYPVRKLGDYVVATKNRVLAIVKPKTQQTDETPDLPA
;
A
#
# COMPACT_ATOMS: atom_id res chain seq x y z
N MET A 1 60.17 -30.25 -7.33
CA MET A 1 60.43 -28.80 -7.53
C MET A 1 59.79 -28.24 -8.80
N THR A 2 59.81 -28.94 -9.94
CA THR A 2 59.16 -28.52 -11.21
C THR A 2 57.63 -28.37 -11.12
N ARG A 3 56.94 -29.28 -10.40
CA ARG A 3 55.48 -29.21 -10.20
C ARG A 3 55.00 -27.89 -9.57
N PHE A 4 55.75 -27.35 -8.60
CA PHE A 4 55.39 -26.11 -7.90
C PHE A 4 55.57 -24.85 -8.76
N GLN A 5 56.56 -24.82 -9.65
CA GLN A 5 56.73 -23.70 -10.58
C GLN A 5 55.63 -23.71 -11.65
N ASN A 6 55.23 -24.90 -12.12
CA ASN A 6 54.12 -25.05 -13.07
C ASN A 6 52.79 -24.61 -12.44
N LEU A 7 52.55 -24.95 -11.17
CA LEU A 7 51.33 -24.57 -10.45
C LEU A 7 51.18 -23.04 -10.31
N ALA A 8 52.27 -22.35 -9.93
CA ALA A 8 52.25 -20.89 -9.77
C ALA A 8 52.07 -20.16 -11.12
N HIS A 9 52.64 -20.70 -12.20
CA HIS A 9 52.48 -20.14 -13.54
C HIS A 9 51.07 -20.36 -14.10
N PHE A 10 50.52 -21.56 -13.88
CA PHE A 10 49.13 -21.89 -14.23
C PHE A 10 48.13 -21.01 -13.47
N ALA A 11 48.36 -20.81 -12.18
CA ALA A 11 47.56 -19.95 -11.34
C ALA A 11 47.56 -18.48 -11.82
N ALA A 12 48.74 -17.93 -12.15
CA ALA A 12 48.85 -16.58 -12.71
C ALA A 12 48.11 -16.45 -14.05
N PHE A 13 48.16 -17.48 -14.89
CA PHE A 13 47.45 -17.51 -16.16
C PHE A 13 45.92 -17.57 -15.97
N ALA A 14 45.44 -18.41 -15.05
CA ALA A 14 44.02 -18.55 -14.76
C ALA A 14 43.39 -17.23 -14.25
N ILE A 15 44.07 -16.49 -13.37
CA ILE A 15 43.56 -15.20 -12.88
C ILE A 15 43.50 -14.17 -14.01
N ALA A 16 44.50 -14.13 -14.88
CA ALA A 16 44.51 -13.19 -16.00
C ALA A 16 43.37 -13.48 -17.00
N GLU A 17 43.06 -14.75 -17.24
CA GLU A 17 41.90 -15.14 -18.06
C GLU A 17 40.59 -14.71 -17.40
N VAL A 18 40.42 -15.03 -16.12
CA VAL A 18 39.23 -14.64 -15.33
C VAL A 18 39.04 -13.12 -15.35
N LEU A 19 40.10 -12.34 -15.19
CA LEU A 19 40.05 -10.88 -15.26
C LEU A 19 39.61 -10.39 -16.65
N THR A 20 40.11 -10.99 -17.72
CA THR A 20 39.75 -10.64 -19.09
C THR A 20 38.26 -10.89 -19.35
N GLN A 21 37.75 -12.04 -18.90
CA GLN A 21 36.33 -12.39 -19.03
C GLN A 21 35.43 -11.44 -18.23
N TRP A 22 35.81 -11.11 -16.98
CA TRP A 22 35.04 -10.15 -16.18
C TRP A 22 35.04 -8.74 -16.78
N THR A 23 36.13 -8.31 -17.38
CA THR A 23 36.21 -7.02 -18.07
C THR A 23 35.26 -6.96 -19.27
N LEU A 24 35.11 -8.06 -19.99
CA LEU A 24 34.15 -8.16 -21.10
C LEU A 24 32.70 -8.06 -20.61
N VAL A 25 32.38 -8.76 -19.52
CA VAL A 25 31.05 -8.68 -18.88
C VAL A 25 30.76 -7.25 -18.39
N TYR A 26 31.75 -6.61 -17.79
CA TYR A 26 31.64 -5.21 -17.35
C TYR A 26 31.28 -4.27 -18.51
N ASN A 27 32.01 -4.35 -19.62
CA ASN A 27 31.77 -3.51 -20.79
C ASN A 27 30.38 -3.75 -21.39
N TYR A 28 29.93 -5.01 -21.45
CA TYR A 28 28.58 -5.35 -21.91
C TYR A 28 27.49 -4.73 -21.02
N LEU A 29 27.65 -4.84 -19.69
CA LEU A 29 26.69 -4.27 -18.74
C LEU A 29 26.73 -2.74 -18.74
N ASP A 30 27.90 -2.14 -18.98
CA ASP A 30 28.04 -0.69 -19.09
C ASP A 30 27.33 -0.17 -20.34
N GLN A 31 27.46 -0.87 -21.46
CA GLN A 31 26.73 -0.56 -22.68
C GLN A 31 25.22 -0.76 -22.51
N LEU A 32 24.78 -1.80 -21.80
CA LEU A 32 23.38 -2.07 -21.54
C LEU A 32 22.74 -1.00 -20.62
N LEU A 33 23.49 -0.48 -19.65
CA LEU A 33 23.07 0.61 -18.78
C LEU A 33 23.22 1.99 -19.46
N GLY A 34 24.19 2.11 -20.36
CA GLY A 34 24.48 3.26 -21.21
C GLY A 34 23.53 3.37 -22.39
N ASP A 35 22.22 3.28 -22.14
CA ASP A 35 21.22 3.55 -23.16
C ASP A 35 21.11 5.07 -23.38
N GLY A 36 21.86 5.59 -24.37
CA GLY A 36 21.57 6.85 -25.04
C GLY A 36 22.55 8.00 -24.79
N ASN A 37 22.82 8.79 -25.84
CA ASN A 37 23.54 10.06 -25.78
C ASN A 37 22.91 10.96 -24.71
N ILE A 38 23.50 11.02 -23.53
CA ILE A 38 23.07 11.88 -22.41
C ILE A 38 23.04 13.36 -22.85
N PHE A 39 23.83 13.69 -23.87
CA PHE A 39 23.94 15.03 -24.45
C PHE A 39 22.80 15.42 -25.40
N ASP A 40 21.95 14.47 -25.81
CA ASP A 40 20.73 14.79 -26.57
C ASP A 40 19.55 14.93 -25.60
N PHE A 41 19.06 16.15 -25.45
CA PHE A 41 17.97 16.50 -24.53
C PHE A 41 16.69 15.71 -24.80
N ASP A 42 16.34 15.51 -26.07
CA ASP A 42 15.10 14.81 -26.43
C ASP A 42 15.23 13.30 -26.23
N ALA A 43 16.40 12.73 -26.51
CA ALA A 43 16.70 11.35 -26.14
C ALA A 43 16.69 11.15 -24.62
N HIS A 44 17.25 12.09 -23.86
CA HIS A 44 17.28 12.07 -22.40
C HIS A 44 15.88 12.20 -21.78
N ASN A 45 15.02 13.08 -22.29
CA ASN A 45 13.66 13.22 -21.78
C ASN A 45 12.82 11.95 -22.03
N ARG A 46 13.08 11.25 -23.14
CA ARG A 46 12.49 9.92 -23.41
C ARG A 46 13.00 8.83 -22.48
N LEU A 47 14.17 8.98 -21.85
CA LEU A 47 14.72 8.03 -20.87
C LEU A 47 14.13 8.20 -19.47
N MET A 48 13.54 9.36 -19.16
CA MET A 48 12.95 9.67 -17.85
C MET A 48 11.68 8.84 -17.55
N PHE A 49 11.05 8.27 -18.58
CA PHE A 49 9.80 7.52 -18.46
C PHE A 49 9.97 6.13 -19.05
N ASP A 50 9.23 5.18 -18.48
CA ASP A 50 9.21 3.82 -19.02
C ASP A 50 8.28 3.76 -20.25
N ASP A 51 8.49 2.75 -21.10
CA ASP A 51 7.50 2.44 -22.12
C ASP A 51 6.25 1.80 -21.48
N GLY A 52 5.16 1.72 -22.25
CA GLY A 52 3.91 1.12 -21.75
C GLY A 52 4.02 -0.37 -21.38
N PHE A 53 5.12 -1.04 -21.73
CA PHE A 53 5.41 -2.43 -21.40
C PHE A 53 6.41 -2.58 -20.24
N PHE A 54 6.80 -1.49 -19.61
CA PHE A 54 7.75 -1.44 -18.51
C PHE A 54 9.14 -2.01 -18.85
N SER A 55 9.54 -1.96 -20.10
CA SER A 55 10.77 -2.65 -20.55
C SER A 55 12.02 -2.08 -19.89
N ARG A 56 12.08 -0.78 -19.58
CA ARG A 56 13.27 -0.16 -18.96
C ARG A 56 13.37 -0.47 -17.48
N SER A 57 12.26 -0.40 -16.75
CA SER A 57 12.27 -0.80 -15.34
C SER A 57 12.63 -2.28 -15.20
N GLN A 58 12.12 -3.15 -16.07
CA GLN A 58 12.54 -4.56 -16.12
C GLN A 58 14.03 -4.72 -16.41
N ARG A 59 14.58 -3.97 -17.38
CA ARG A 59 16.03 -3.97 -17.66
C ARG A 59 16.85 -3.54 -16.45
N TYR A 60 16.49 -2.47 -15.76
CA TYR A 60 17.22 -2.03 -14.56
C TYR A 60 17.11 -3.03 -13.42
N PHE A 61 15.94 -3.63 -13.19
CA PHE A 61 15.79 -4.71 -12.21
C PHE A 61 16.68 -5.91 -12.53
N TRP A 62 16.68 -6.35 -13.80
CA TRP A 62 17.54 -7.42 -14.26
C TRP A 62 19.01 -7.06 -14.06
N ALA A 63 19.44 -5.86 -14.46
CA ALA A 63 20.82 -5.41 -14.32
C ALA A 63 21.26 -5.35 -12.85
N ILE A 64 20.42 -4.83 -11.94
CA ILE A 64 20.74 -4.76 -10.50
C ILE A 64 20.91 -6.16 -9.91
N ASN A 65 20.02 -7.10 -10.23
CA ASN A 65 20.08 -8.47 -9.74
C ASN A 65 21.31 -9.19 -10.29
N THR A 66 21.56 -9.06 -11.60
CA THR A 66 22.73 -9.66 -12.26
C THR A 66 24.04 -9.10 -11.70
N LEU A 67 24.15 -7.78 -11.53
CA LEU A 67 25.32 -7.13 -10.94
C LEU A 67 25.56 -7.58 -9.50
N GLN A 68 24.50 -7.78 -8.71
CA GLN A 68 24.62 -8.30 -7.35
C GLN A 68 25.21 -9.71 -7.33
N GLU A 69 24.76 -10.60 -8.22
CA GLU A 69 25.33 -11.95 -8.29
C GLU A 69 26.77 -11.92 -8.83
N ILE A 70 27.08 -11.06 -9.80
CA ILE A 70 28.45 -10.88 -10.31
C ILE A 70 29.40 -10.40 -9.21
N ILE A 71 29.04 -9.38 -8.43
CA ILE A 71 29.85 -8.88 -7.31
C ILE A 71 30.14 -10.02 -6.33
N LYS A 72 29.13 -10.83 -6.00
CA LYS A 72 29.29 -12.00 -5.14
C LYS A 72 30.25 -13.03 -5.75
N MET A 73 30.13 -13.33 -7.04
CA MET A 73 31.03 -14.26 -7.74
C MET A 73 32.49 -13.75 -7.79
N VAL A 74 32.69 -12.45 -8.03
CA VAL A 74 34.02 -11.82 -8.00
C VAL A 74 34.64 -11.92 -6.59
N ARG A 75 33.85 -11.66 -5.53
CA ARG A 75 34.29 -11.84 -4.14
C ARG A 75 34.69 -13.28 -3.82
N LEU A 76 33.89 -14.25 -4.25
CA LEU A 76 34.20 -15.67 -4.06
C LEU A 76 35.49 -16.07 -4.79
N ASN A 77 35.71 -15.54 -6.00
CA ASN A 77 36.96 -15.75 -6.74
C ASN A 77 38.18 -15.17 -6.01
N ILE A 78 38.02 -13.98 -5.41
CA ILE A 78 39.08 -13.35 -4.60
C ILE A 78 39.40 -14.18 -3.36
N GLU A 79 38.38 -14.64 -2.61
CA GLU A 79 38.56 -15.46 -1.40
C GLU A 79 39.17 -16.84 -1.70
N ALA A 80 38.72 -17.48 -2.78
CA ALA A 80 39.28 -18.74 -3.26
C ALA A 80 40.77 -18.58 -3.59
N TRP A 81 41.14 -17.45 -4.21
CA TRP A 81 42.54 -17.14 -4.48
C TRP A 81 43.36 -16.94 -3.21
N GLU A 82 42.88 -16.13 -2.25
CA GLU A 82 43.58 -15.91 -0.98
C GLU A 82 43.79 -17.21 -0.20
N THR A 83 42.82 -18.12 -0.26
CA THR A 83 42.92 -19.45 0.33
C THR A 83 43.97 -20.30 -0.39
N CYS A 84 43.97 -20.28 -1.72
CA CYS A 84 45.00 -20.94 -2.52
C CYS A 84 46.41 -20.39 -2.22
N GLU A 85 46.55 -19.07 -2.10
CA GLU A 85 47.82 -18.42 -1.78
C GLU A 85 48.34 -18.82 -0.40
N ARG A 86 47.46 -18.90 0.61
CA ARG A 86 47.81 -19.36 1.96
C ARG A 86 48.32 -20.80 1.93
N GLU A 87 47.66 -21.70 1.22
CA GLU A 87 48.08 -23.10 1.10
C GLU A 87 49.41 -23.24 0.33
N ILE A 88 49.59 -22.49 -0.76
CA ILE A 88 50.86 -22.42 -1.49
C ILE A 88 51.98 -21.89 -0.58
N SER A 89 51.69 -20.93 0.29
CA SER A 89 52.65 -20.34 1.22
C SER A 89 53.04 -21.30 2.36
N LYS A 90 52.08 -22.05 2.91
CA LYS A 90 52.35 -23.12 3.89
C LYS A 90 53.21 -24.24 3.28
N ALA A 91 52.88 -24.69 2.08
CA ALA A 91 53.66 -25.70 1.36
C ALA A 91 55.11 -25.24 1.07
N ARG A 92 55.34 -23.93 0.89
CA ARG A 92 56.70 -23.35 0.77
C ARG A 92 57.47 -23.37 2.09
N GLY A 93 56.82 -23.08 3.23
CA GLY A 93 57.46 -23.07 4.55
C GLY A 93 58.01 -24.44 4.95
N LEU A 94 57.34 -25.51 4.52
CA LEU A 94 57.76 -26.91 4.72
C LEU A 94 58.89 -27.37 3.77
N HIS A 95 59.15 -26.67 2.66
CA HIS A 95 60.13 -27.07 1.62
C HIS A 95 61.32 -26.09 1.52
N GLY A 96 61.81 -25.61 2.67
CA GLY A 96 62.90 -24.64 2.79
C GLY A 96 64.26 -25.16 2.28
N ARG A 97 64.46 -25.22 0.95
CA ARG A 97 65.80 -25.37 0.35
C ARG A 97 66.14 -24.10 -0.41
N LYS A 98 67.10 -23.32 0.13
CA LYS A 98 67.64 -22.09 -0.48
C LYS A 98 68.26 -22.40 -1.84
N SER A 99 67.47 -22.30 -2.90
CA SER A 99 67.97 -22.38 -4.28
C SER A 99 68.47 -21.00 -4.72
N LYS A 100 69.76 -20.70 -4.53
CA LYS A 100 70.41 -19.52 -5.14
C LYS A 100 70.46 -19.67 -6.66
N GLY A 101 70.11 -18.62 -7.40
CA GLY A 101 70.23 -18.53 -8.87
C GLY A 101 68.90 -18.36 -9.62
N ARG A 102 68.97 -17.96 -10.90
CA ARG A 102 67.96 -17.62 -11.95
C ARG A 102 66.49 -18.11 -11.75
N ARG A 103 66.29 -19.26 -11.10
CA ARG A 103 64.99 -19.79 -10.65
C ARG A 103 64.29 -18.92 -9.59
N GLU A 104 65.02 -18.20 -8.74
CA GLU A 104 64.43 -17.30 -7.74
C GLU A 104 63.81 -16.05 -8.40
N THR A 105 64.46 -15.51 -9.44
CA THR A 105 63.96 -14.35 -10.20
C THR A 105 62.68 -14.66 -10.96
N GLY A 106 62.60 -15.81 -11.65
CA GLY A 106 61.35 -16.24 -12.31
C GLY A 106 60.19 -16.48 -11.33
N ARG A 107 60.51 -16.95 -10.12
CA ARG A 107 59.53 -17.22 -9.07
C ARG A 107 58.99 -15.93 -8.41
N LYS A 108 59.84 -14.93 -8.17
CA LYS A 108 59.43 -13.60 -7.70
C LYS A 108 58.52 -12.91 -8.72
N LYS A 109 58.84 -13.00 -10.01
CA LYS A 109 58.02 -12.44 -11.10
C LYS A 109 56.61 -13.06 -11.16
N GLY A 110 56.46 -14.36 -10.95
CA GLY A 110 55.14 -15.02 -10.95
C GLY A 110 54.23 -14.56 -9.81
N VAL A 111 54.78 -14.41 -8.60
CA VAL A 111 54.03 -13.92 -7.43
C VAL A 111 53.64 -12.45 -7.60
N LEU A 112 54.54 -11.62 -8.13
CA LEU A 112 54.24 -10.23 -8.48
C LEU A 112 53.07 -10.11 -9.46
N ARG A 113 53.06 -10.91 -10.54
CA ARG A 113 51.96 -10.93 -11.52
C ARG A 113 50.62 -11.36 -10.91
N CYS A 114 50.62 -12.35 -10.02
CA CYS A 114 49.42 -12.75 -9.29
C CYS A 114 48.89 -11.61 -8.42
N ASN A 115 49.75 -10.92 -7.66
CA ASN A 115 49.35 -9.80 -6.82
C ASN A 115 48.80 -8.63 -7.63
N GLU A 116 49.40 -8.34 -8.79
CA GLU A 116 48.92 -7.29 -9.70
C GLU A 116 47.54 -7.65 -10.28
N SER A 117 47.36 -8.90 -10.74
CA SER A 117 46.07 -9.36 -11.28
C SER A 117 44.97 -9.39 -10.20
N MET A 118 45.33 -9.70 -8.96
CA MET A 118 44.41 -9.64 -7.82
C MET A 118 44.02 -8.21 -7.45
N LYS A 119 44.96 -7.27 -7.55
CA LYS A 119 44.63 -5.85 -7.36
C LYS A 119 43.62 -5.39 -8.42
N GLN A 120 43.85 -5.75 -9.68
CA GLN A 120 42.93 -5.45 -10.78
C GLN A 120 41.55 -6.07 -10.57
N LEU A 121 41.48 -7.29 -10.03
CA LEU A 121 40.19 -7.94 -9.73
C LEU A 121 39.43 -7.24 -8.60
N ARG A 122 40.13 -6.71 -7.58
CA ARG A 122 39.51 -5.87 -6.54
C ARG A 122 39.04 -4.52 -7.08
N ASP A 123 39.85 -3.89 -7.92
CA ASP A 123 39.47 -2.64 -8.58
C ASP A 123 38.21 -2.86 -9.44
N LEU A 124 38.11 -4.01 -10.10
CA LEU A 124 36.94 -4.41 -10.88
C LEU A 124 35.70 -4.68 -10.00
N GLU A 125 35.86 -5.25 -8.81
CA GLU A 125 34.77 -5.42 -7.84
C GLU A 125 34.16 -4.07 -7.42
N VAL A 126 35.02 -3.08 -7.14
CA VAL A 126 34.60 -1.71 -6.80
C VAL A 126 33.84 -1.10 -7.97
N GLU A 127 34.33 -1.32 -9.19
CA GLU A 127 33.72 -0.78 -10.39
C GLU A 127 32.35 -1.41 -10.71
N PHE A 128 32.18 -2.72 -10.51
CA PHE A 128 30.86 -3.37 -10.56
C PHE A 128 29.91 -2.84 -9.49
N THR A 129 30.42 -2.56 -8.29
CA THR A 129 29.61 -1.98 -7.20
C THR A 129 29.11 -0.60 -7.58
N ARG A 130 29.99 0.24 -8.14
CA ARG A 130 29.64 1.56 -8.68
C ARG A 130 28.60 1.46 -9.79
N GLN A 131 28.76 0.51 -10.71
CA GLN A 131 27.81 0.28 -11.79
C GLN A 131 26.43 -0.14 -11.27
N ARG A 132 26.38 -0.94 -10.21
CA ARG A 132 25.13 -1.31 -9.52
C ARG A 132 24.47 -0.11 -8.86
N GLU A 133 25.23 0.74 -8.19
CA GLU A 133 24.71 1.98 -7.60
C GLU A 133 24.11 2.92 -8.65
N LYS A 134 24.77 3.06 -9.81
CA LYS A 134 24.19 3.80 -10.95
C LYS A 134 22.86 3.19 -11.40
N ALA A 135 22.79 1.86 -11.56
CA ALA A 135 21.56 1.19 -11.98
C ALA A 135 20.41 1.39 -10.98
N ILE A 136 20.71 1.39 -9.68
CA ILE A 136 19.74 1.71 -8.61
C ILE A 136 19.27 3.16 -8.74
N ALA A 137 20.19 4.11 -8.89
CA ALA A 137 19.84 5.53 -9.05
C ALA A 137 18.97 5.79 -10.29
N LEU A 138 19.26 5.12 -11.41
CA LEU A 138 18.45 5.20 -12.63
C LEU A 138 17.03 4.65 -12.41
N ARG A 139 16.90 3.48 -11.78
CA ARG A 139 15.60 2.90 -11.43
C ARG A 139 14.80 3.81 -10.51
N ASP A 140 15.43 4.35 -9.47
CA ASP A 140 14.76 5.19 -8.48
C ASP A 140 14.35 6.53 -9.11
N GLY A 141 15.19 7.10 -9.98
CA GLY A 141 14.85 8.26 -10.80
C GLY A 141 13.66 8.00 -11.72
N LEU A 142 13.64 6.84 -12.41
CA LEU A 142 12.54 6.42 -13.28
C LEU A 142 11.22 6.29 -12.51
N PHE A 143 11.22 5.66 -11.33
CA PHE A 143 10.01 5.51 -10.52
C PHE A 143 9.56 6.81 -9.89
N SER A 144 10.47 7.65 -9.43
CA SER A 144 10.14 8.97 -8.92
C SER A 144 9.47 9.83 -10.00
N ALA A 145 10.05 9.85 -11.21
CA ALA A 145 9.48 10.54 -12.36
C ALA A 145 8.12 9.97 -12.77
N SER A 146 7.97 8.65 -12.79
CA SER A 146 6.72 7.97 -13.15
C SER A 146 5.61 8.29 -12.15
N ALA A 147 5.90 8.26 -10.85
CA ALA A 147 4.95 8.63 -9.80
C ALA A 147 4.49 10.10 -9.94
N VAL A 148 5.41 11.02 -10.27
CA VAL A 148 5.05 12.42 -10.54
C VAL A 148 4.17 12.54 -11.78
N MET A 149 4.48 11.79 -12.85
CA MET A 149 3.67 11.78 -14.07
C MET A 149 2.27 11.23 -13.81
N GLU A 150 2.15 10.13 -13.08
CA GLU A 150 0.89 9.52 -12.68
C GLU A 150 0.05 10.49 -11.83
N SER A 151 0.69 11.18 -10.87
CA SER A 151 0.05 12.23 -10.07
C SER A 151 -0.47 13.39 -10.94
N ARG A 152 0.32 13.85 -11.92
CA ARG A 152 -0.11 14.87 -12.89
C ARG A 152 -1.27 14.39 -13.75
N ALA A 153 -1.22 13.14 -14.24
CA ALA A 153 -2.28 12.55 -15.04
C ALA A 153 -3.58 12.42 -14.23
N SER A 154 -3.50 11.98 -12.98
CA SER A 154 -4.63 11.90 -12.04
C SER A 154 -5.21 13.28 -11.73
N THR A 155 -4.35 14.30 -11.57
CA THR A 155 -4.79 15.69 -11.36
C THR A 155 -5.54 16.21 -12.57
N LYS A 156 -5.00 16.03 -13.79
CA LYS A 156 -5.67 16.43 -15.04
C LYS A 156 -7.01 15.71 -15.24
N LEU A 157 -7.07 14.43 -14.90
CA LEU A 157 -8.32 13.67 -14.93
C LEU A 157 -9.33 14.23 -13.90
N GLY A 158 -8.86 14.54 -12.69
CA GLY A 158 -9.65 15.17 -11.65
C GLY A 158 -10.20 16.54 -12.05
N GLU A 159 -9.41 17.36 -12.72
CA GLU A 159 -9.84 18.66 -13.29
C GLU A 159 -10.94 18.46 -14.35
N THR A 160 -10.76 17.49 -15.24
CA THR A 160 -11.74 17.17 -16.28
C THR A 160 -13.07 16.72 -15.66
N VAL A 161 -13.03 15.83 -14.67
CA VAL A 161 -14.22 15.37 -13.94
C VAL A 161 -14.89 16.50 -13.18
N LYS A 162 -14.12 17.41 -12.55
CA LYS A 162 -14.66 18.60 -11.88
C LYS A 162 -15.42 19.50 -12.85
N LEU A 163 -14.85 19.78 -14.03
CA LEU A 163 -15.50 20.62 -15.03
C LEU A 163 -16.82 20.01 -15.50
N LEU A 164 -16.82 18.72 -15.83
CA LEU A 164 -18.04 17.98 -16.21
C LEU A 164 -19.09 18.02 -15.09
N THR A 165 -18.67 17.86 -13.84
CA THR A 165 -19.55 17.91 -12.67
C THR A 165 -20.15 19.31 -12.49
N TYR A 166 -19.38 20.38 -12.68
CA TYR A 166 -19.90 21.75 -12.61
C TYR A 166 -20.96 22.02 -13.69
N VAL A 167 -20.71 21.60 -14.94
CA VAL A 167 -21.73 21.71 -16.01
C VAL A 167 -22.99 20.92 -15.64
N SER A 168 -22.84 19.72 -15.08
CA SER A 168 -23.97 18.86 -14.69
C SER A 168 -24.79 19.46 -13.54
N ILE A 169 -24.14 20.08 -12.56
CA ILE A 169 -24.80 20.76 -11.43
C ILE A 169 -25.67 21.93 -11.90
N PHE A 170 -25.24 22.66 -12.95
CA PHE A 170 -26.06 23.70 -13.55
C PHE A 170 -27.18 23.14 -14.42
N TYR A 171 -26.87 22.11 -15.22
CA TYR A 171 -27.79 21.57 -16.21
C TYR A 171 -28.95 20.78 -15.59
N LEU A 172 -28.70 19.93 -14.60
CA LEU A 172 -29.70 19.01 -14.06
C LEU A 172 -30.92 19.72 -13.43
N PRO A 173 -30.76 20.71 -12.54
CA PRO A 173 -31.91 21.41 -11.96
C PRO A 173 -32.69 22.20 -13.02
N LEU A 174 -31.98 22.84 -13.96
CA LEU A 174 -32.59 23.63 -15.02
C LEU A 174 -33.37 22.76 -16.01
N SER A 175 -32.80 21.61 -16.39
CA SER A 175 -33.46 20.60 -17.22
C SER A 175 -34.71 20.04 -16.52
N PHE A 176 -34.64 19.80 -15.22
CA PHE A 176 -35.77 19.33 -14.43
C PHE A 176 -36.90 20.37 -14.37
N CYS A 177 -36.59 21.64 -14.09
CA CYS A 177 -37.57 22.73 -14.14
C CYS A 177 -38.23 22.84 -15.53
N THR A 178 -37.44 22.75 -16.60
CA THR A 178 -37.97 22.80 -17.98
C THR A 178 -38.88 21.60 -18.26
N SER A 179 -38.52 20.39 -17.81
CA SER A 179 -39.31 19.18 -18.01
C SER A 179 -40.66 19.21 -17.28
N ILE A 180 -40.71 19.69 -16.03
CA ILE A 180 -41.97 19.78 -15.25
C ILE A 180 -42.93 20.76 -15.92
N TRP A 181 -42.43 21.92 -16.33
CA TRP A 181 -43.26 22.94 -16.97
C TRP A 181 -43.66 22.58 -18.40
N SER A 182 -42.85 21.81 -19.13
CA SER A 182 -43.26 21.27 -20.44
C SER A 182 -44.44 20.29 -20.33
N THR A 183 -44.67 19.69 -19.17
CA THR A 183 -45.79 18.75 -18.94
C THR A 183 -47.03 19.45 -18.39
N SER A 184 -46.87 20.65 -17.81
CA SER A 184 -47.95 21.37 -17.13
C SER A 184 -48.33 22.67 -17.85
N ASP A 185 -49.48 22.66 -18.52
CA ASP A 185 -50.03 23.82 -19.26
C ASP A 185 -50.56 24.95 -18.34
N THR A 186 -50.52 24.75 -17.02
CA THR A 186 -51.15 25.63 -16.03
C THR A 186 -50.26 26.78 -15.54
N PHE A 187 -48.96 26.79 -15.83
CA PHE A 187 -48.03 27.77 -15.27
C PHE A 187 -47.42 28.69 -16.33
N GLY A 188 -47.58 30.01 -16.14
CA GLY A 188 -47.02 31.00 -17.05
C GLY A 188 -45.48 31.04 -17.08
N TYR A 189 -44.92 31.45 -18.22
CA TYR A 189 -43.47 31.56 -18.47
C TYR A 189 -42.71 32.39 -17.42
N ARG A 190 -43.36 33.41 -16.86
CA ARG A 190 -42.77 34.27 -15.81
C ARG A 190 -42.53 33.51 -14.49
N ASN A 191 -43.42 32.59 -14.15
CA ASN A 191 -43.28 31.77 -12.95
C ASN A 191 -42.18 30.71 -13.13
N LEU A 192 -42.02 30.18 -14.35
CA LEU A 192 -40.93 29.26 -14.71
C LEU A 192 -39.56 29.89 -14.49
N ILE A 193 -39.35 31.14 -14.94
CA ILE A 193 -38.07 31.82 -14.77
C ILE A 193 -37.74 32.01 -13.28
N ILE A 194 -38.72 32.44 -12.48
CA ILE A 194 -38.52 32.67 -11.04
C ILE A 194 -38.20 31.36 -10.31
N THR A 195 -38.94 30.28 -10.58
CA THR A 195 -38.69 28.97 -9.95
C THR A 195 -37.36 28.38 -10.39
N ALA A 196 -37.01 28.46 -11.68
CA ALA A 196 -35.73 27.98 -12.20
C ALA A 196 -34.54 28.70 -11.55
N LEU A 197 -34.61 30.03 -11.40
CA LEU A 197 -33.56 30.80 -10.72
C LEU A 197 -33.47 30.47 -9.23
N ALA A 198 -34.60 30.36 -8.54
CA ALA A 198 -34.63 30.03 -7.12
C ALA A 198 -34.06 28.62 -6.84
N VAL A 199 -34.46 27.62 -7.65
CA VAL A 199 -33.95 26.25 -7.55
C VAL A 199 -32.46 26.21 -7.87
N SER A 200 -32.02 26.85 -8.96
CA SER A 200 -30.60 26.88 -9.35
C SER A 200 -29.72 27.53 -8.28
N PHE A 201 -30.17 28.66 -7.71
CA PHE A 201 -29.47 29.33 -6.62
C PHE A 201 -29.40 28.46 -5.36
N GLY A 202 -30.51 27.80 -5.00
CA GLY A 202 -30.56 26.87 -3.87
C GLY A 202 -29.63 25.67 -4.05
N THR A 203 -29.59 25.08 -5.25
CA THR A 203 -28.66 23.99 -5.57
C THR A 203 -27.21 24.46 -5.49
N TYR A 204 -26.86 25.62 -6.05
CA TYR A 204 -25.51 26.17 -5.98
C TYR A 204 -25.08 26.44 -4.54
N PHE A 205 -25.95 27.06 -3.75
CA PHE A 205 -25.70 27.32 -2.34
C PHE A 205 -25.47 26.01 -1.56
N THR A 206 -26.25 24.96 -1.84
CA THR A 206 -26.08 23.65 -1.21
C THR A 206 -24.76 22.99 -1.58
N VAL A 207 -24.39 23.01 -2.86
CA VAL A 207 -23.13 22.42 -3.34
C VAL A 207 -21.92 23.16 -2.75
N PHE A 208 -21.93 24.49 -2.75
CA PHE A 208 -20.83 25.29 -2.22
C PHE A 208 -20.64 25.06 -0.71
N ASN A 209 -21.75 24.92 0.02
CA ASN A 209 -21.75 24.66 1.45
C ASN A 209 -21.74 23.16 1.80
N LEU A 210 -21.55 22.26 0.83
CA LEU A 210 -21.66 20.81 1.06
C LEU A 210 -20.68 20.33 2.14
N ASN A 211 -19.46 20.87 2.18
CA ASN A 211 -18.48 20.51 3.22
C ASN A 211 -18.96 20.90 4.63
N ILE A 212 -19.60 22.06 4.78
CA ILE A 212 -20.17 22.51 6.05
C ILE A 212 -21.39 21.66 6.41
N ILE A 213 -22.24 21.35 5.44
CA ILE A 213 -23.42 20.49 5.63
C ILE A 213 -23.01 19.08 6.03
N VAL A 214 -22.03 18.47 5.35
CA VAL A 214 -21.54 17.12 5.62
C VAL A 214 -20.84 17.05 6.97
N SER A 215 -19.99 18.03 7.32
CA SER A 215 -19.35 18.06 8.64
C SER A 215 -20.38 18.23 9.77
N THR A 216 -21.35 19.12 9.59
CA THR A 216 -22.45 19.33 10.54
C THR A 216 -23.33 18.08 10.65
N ALA A 217 -23.66 17.44 9.51
CA ALA A 217 -24.44 16.22 9.46
C ALA A 217 -23.69 15.06 10.14
N LYS A 218 -22.37 14.94 9.92
CA LYS A 218 -21.53 13.93 10.57
C LYS A 218 -21.50 14.13 12.09
N HIS A 219 -21.36 15.37 12.55
CA HIS A 219 -21.38 15.70 13.97
C HIS A 219 -22.75 15.44 14.62
N ARG A 220 -23.84 15.81 13.94
CA ARG A 220 -25.20 15.51 14.37
C ARG A 220 -25.46 14.00 14.38
N TYR A 221 -25.01 13.29 13.35
CA TYR A 221 -25.13 11.85 13.24
C TYR A 221 -24.37 11.14 14.36
N SER A 222 -23.13 11.53 14.68
CA SER A 222 -22.39 10.95 15.81
C SER A 222 -23.12 11.15 17.14
N GLY A 223 -23.74 12.32 17.35
CA GLY A 223 -24.53 12.58 18.56
C GLY A 223 -25.83 11.78 18.66
N ILE A 224 -26.45 11.41 17.53
CA ILE A 224 -27.63 10.54 17.49
C ILE A 224 -27.20 9.08 17.64
N ARG A 225 -26.18 8.67 16.90
CA ARG A 225 -25.58 7.33 16.93
C ARG A 225 -25.18 6.95 18.36
N ASN A 226 -24.48 7.82 19.08
CA ASN A 226 -24.00 7.50 20.43
C ASN A 226 -25.15 7.37 21.43
N ARG A 227 -26.24 8.11 21.24
CA ARG A 227 -27.49 7.92 22.01
C ARG A 227 -28.16 6.60 21.70
N ILE A 228 -28.21 6.19 20.43
CA ILE A 228 -28.80 4.91 20.02
C ILE A 228 -27.97 3.73 20.54
N ILE A 229 -26.65 3.76 20.38
CA ILE A 229 -25.75 2.70 20.88
C ILE A 229 -25.86 2.57 22.39
N SER A 230 -25.93 3.69 23.12
CA SER A 230 -26.18 3.66 24.57
C SER A 230 -27.53 3.06 24.95
N GLY A 231 -28.55 3.19 24.09
CA GLY A 231 -29.85 2.52 24.23
C GLY A 231 -29.79 1.02 23.91
N MET A 232 -28.98 0.63 22.92
CA MET A 232 -28.78 -0.77 22.54
C MET A 232 -28.06 -1.56 23.64
N CYS A 233 -27.04 -0.99 24.28
CA CYS A 233 -26.34 -1.62 25.41
C CYS A 233 -27.22 -1.79 26.67
N ARG A 234 -28.29 -0.99 26.78
CA ARG A 234 -29.24 -1.01 27.91
C ARG A 234 -30.49 -1.85 27.62
N ASP A 235 -30.60 -2.44 26.42
CA ASP A 235 -31.76 -3.25 26.05
C ASP A 235 -31.64 -4.67 26.61
N ASP A 236 -32.78 -5.28 26.95
CA ASP A 236 -32.82 -6.62 27.57
C ASP A 236 -32.58 -7.77 26.58
N ARG A 237 -32.59 -7.48 25.27
CA ARG A 237 -32.33 -8.47 24.21
C ARG A 237 -30.82 -8.69 24.01
N GLU A 238 -30.39 -9.94 24.18
CA GLU A 238 -28.99 -10.37 24.00
C GLU A 238 -28.39 -9.94 22.65
N ASN A 239 -29.11 -10.14 21.54
CA ASN A 239 -28.63 -9.79 20.19
C ASN A 239 -28.31 -8.30 20.00
N PHE A 240 -29.14 -7.38 20.55
CA PHE A 240 -28.92 -5.94 20.38
C PHE A 240 -27.94 -5.38 21.41
N LYS A 241 -27.89 -6.01 22.59
CA LYS A 241 -26.90 -5.71 23.63
C LYS A 241 -25.49 -6.10 23.19
N GLU A 242 -25.31 -7.31 22.67
CA GLU A 242 -24.04 -7.80 22.10
C GLU A 242 -23.57 -6.89 20.96
N THR A 243 -24.49 -6.54 20.05
CA THR A 243 -24.21 -5.60 18.95
C THR A 243 -23.77 -4.22 19.48
N GLY A 244 -24.44 -3.68 20.50
CA GLY A 244 -24.07 -2.42 21.16
C GLY A 244 -22.68 -2.47 21.81
N GLU A 245 -22.34 -3.57 22.49
CA GLU A 245 -21.03 -3.79 23.10
C GLU A 245 -19.90 -3.89 22.06
N ILE A 246 -20.16 -4.52 20.91
CA ILE A 246 -19.22 -4.57 19.77
C ILE A 246 -18.97 -3.15 19.22
N PHE A 247 -20.02 -2.35 19.05
CA PHE A 247 -19.88 -0.95 18.61
C PHE A 247 -19.08 -0.09 19.62
N GLN A 248 -19.25 -0.32 20.92
CA GLN A 248 -18.51 0.38 21.97
C GLN A 248 -17.04 -0.03 22.03
N LYS A 249 -16.74 -1.33 21.89
CA LYS A 249 -15.36 -1.85 21.83
C LYS A 249 -14.59 -1.30 20.63
N TYR A 250 -15.27 -1.15 19.48
CA TYR A 250 -14.71 -0.55 18.27
C TYR A 250 -14.40 0.94 18.45
N GLU A 251 -15.29 1.72 19.08
CA GLU A 251 -15.09 3.16 19.32
C GLU A 251 -13.95 3.43 20.33
N ALA A 252 -13.71 2.53 21.28
CA ALA A 252 -12.59 2.60 22.23
C ALA A 252 -11.24 2.16 21.62
N ASN A 253 -11.24 1.31 20.58
CA ASN A 253 -10.05 0.71 19.99
C ASN A 253 -9.97 0.95 18.47
N VAL A 254 -10.13 2.20 18.03
CA VAL A 254 -10.10 2.62 16.61
C VAL A 254 -8.84 2.14 15.86
N ASN A 255 -7.76 1.81 16.58
CA ASN A 255 -6.46 1.38 16.03
C ASN A 255 -6.28 -0.15 15.90
N LYS A 256 -7.27 -0.98 16.28
CA LYS A 256 -7.17 -2.44 16.14
C LYS A 256 -8.03 -2.90 14.96
N TYR A 257 -7.46 -3.75 14.11
CA TYR A 257 -8.00 -4.26 12.84
C TYR A 257 -9.27 -5.12 12.98
N ASP A 258 -10.24 -4.73 13.80
CA ASP A 258 -11.56 -5.35 13.83
C ASP A 258 -12.44 -4.72 12.75
N SER A 259 -13.00 -5.57 11.88
CA SER A 259 -13.92 -5.18 10.82
C SER A 259 -15.08 -4.38 11.40
N LYS A 260 -15.24 -3.13 10.95
CA LYS A 260 -16.31 -2.23 11.39
C LYS A 260 -17.67 -2.94 11.26
N PRO A 261 -18.45 -3.12 12.34
CA PRO A 261 -19.78 -3.72 12.25
C PRO A 261 -20.70 -2.86 11.37
N SER A 262 -21.63 -3.52 10.68
CA SER A 262 -22.50 -2.86 9.71
C SER A 262 -23.40 -1.82 10.37
N GLU A 263 -23.36 -0.58 9.87
CA GLU A 263 -24.14 0.54 10.44
C GLU A 263 -25.66 0.39 10.27
N TRP A 264 -26.12 -0.61 9.49
CA TRP A 264 -27.52 -0.95 9.27
C TRP A 264 -28.27 -1.44 10.52
N TRP A 265 -27.54 -1.89 11.55
CA TRP A 265 -28.14 -2.26 12.84
C TRP A 265 -28.73 -1.06 13.60
N ILE A 266 -28.20 0.16 13.38
CA ILE A 266 -28.66 1.40 14.01
C ILE A 266 -30.09 1.76 13.54
N PRO A 267 -30.38 1.88 12.22
CA PRO A 267 -31.75 2.13 11.75
C PRO A 267 -32.68 0.95 12.03
N ALA A 268 -32.21 -0.30 11.97
CA ALA A 268 -33.01 -1.47 12.32
C ALA A 268 -33.49 -1.43 13.79
N TYR A 269 -32.62 -1.06 14.72
CA TYR A 269 -32.99 -0.86 16.12
C TYR A 269 -34.03 0.24 16.30
N LEU A 270 -33.82 1.40 15.65
CA LEU A 270 -34.73 2.54 15.70
C LEU A 270 -36.14 2.20 15.18
N LEU A 271 -36.24 1.40 14.12
CA LEU A 271 -37.51 0.93 13.55
C LEU A 271 -38.21 -0.11 14.45
N SER A 272 -37.44 -0.93 15.18
CA SER A 272 -38.01 -1.93 16.11
C SER A 272 -38.53 -1.33 17.42
N TYR A 273 -38.04 -0.14 17.80
CA TYR A 273 -38.37 0.53 19.05
C TYR A 273 -39.86 0.94 19.21
N PRO A 274 -40.54 1.59 18.24
CA PRO A 274 -41.95 1.96 18.36
C PRO A 274 -42.88 0.75 18.37
N VAL A 275 -42.55 -0.33 17.65
CA VAL A 275 -43.33 -1.58 17.62
C VAL A 275 -43.36 -2.23 19.00
N ARG A 276 -42.24 -2.19 19.74
CA ARG A 276 -42.17 -2.69 21.12
C ARG A 276 -43.01 -1.85 22.08
N LYS A 277 -42.88 -0.52 22.02
CA LYS A 277 -43.65 0.37 22.90
C LYS A 277 -45.15 0.15 22.68
N LEU A 278 -45.60 -0.11 21.45
CA LEU A 278 -47.01 -0.46 21.22
C LEU A 278 -47.38 -1.82 21.84
N GLY A 279 -46.53 -2.84 21.69
CA GLY A 279 -46.72 -4.17 22.27
C GLY A 279 -46.80 -4.16 23.79
N ASP A 280 -45.89 -3.45 24.46
CA ASP A 280 -45.85 -3.33 25.92
C ASP A 280 -47.08 -2.60 26.47
N TYR A 281 -47.57 -1.58 25.77
CA TYR A 281 -48.81 -0.90 26.15
C TYR A 281 -50.03 -1.81 25.97
N VAL A 282 -50.08 -2.61 24.91
CA VAL A 282 -51.17 -3.59 24.69
C VAL A 282 -51.15 -4.67 25.77
N VAL A 283 -49.99 -5.20 26.13
CA VAL A 283 -49.83 -6.20 27.20
C VAL A 283 -50.16 -5.61 28.57
N ALA A 284 -49.70 -4.40 28.88
CA ALA A 284 -50.03 -3.71 30.14
C ALA A 284 -51.53 -3.42 30.26
N THR A 285 -52.19 -3.06 29.14
CA THR A 285 -53.64 -2.85 29.11
C THR A 285 -54.39 -4.17 29.29
N LYS A 286 -53.95 -5.25 28.64
CA LYS A 286 -54.51 -6.60 28.81
C LYS A 286 -54.37 -7.12 30.24
N ASN A 287 -53.22 -6.91 30.88
CA ASN A 287 -52.98 -7.31 32.27
C ASN A 287 -53.82 -6.51 33.26
N ARG A 288 -54.03 -5.20 33.01
CA ARG A 288 -54.96 -4.37 33.80
C ARG A 288 -56.41 -4.85 33.67
N VAL A 289 -56.85 -5.21 32.47
CA VAL A 289 -58.20 -5.77 32.25
C VAL A 289 -58.36 -7.12 32.94
N LEU A 290 -57.36 -8.01 32.84
CA LEU A 290 -57.37 -9.32 33.53
C LEU A 290 -57.36 -9.20 35.06
N ALA A 291 -56.71 -8.18 35.62
CA ALA A 291 -56.73 -7.91 37.06
C ALA A 291 -58.10 -7.42 37.56
N ILE A 292 -58.90 -6.78 36.70
CA ILE A 292 -60.27 -6.36 37.02
C ILE A 292 -61.26 -7.54 36.92
N VAL A 293 -60.95 -8.55 36.09
CA VAL A 293 -61.87 -9.68 35.78
C VAL A 293 -61.72 -10.90 36.71
N LYS A 294 -60.72 -10.97 37.60
CA LYS A 294 -60.66 -12.05 38.61
C LYS A 294 -61.48 -11.71 39.86
N PRO A 295 -62.61 -12.40 40.14
CA PRO A 295 -63.35 -12.20 41.38
C PRO A 295 -62.70 -12.95 42.55
N LYS A 296 -62.92 -12.37 43.73
CA LYS A 296 -62.47 -12.77 45.07
C LYS A 296 -63.15 -14.07 45.49
N THR A 297 -62.41 -15.19 45.52
CA THR A 297 -62.87 -16.44 46.15
C THR A 297 -61.81 -16.96 47.11
N GLN A 298 -61.87 -16.50 48.36
CA GLN A 298 -61.46 -17.18 49.60
C GLN A 298 -61.61 -16.21 50.80
N GLN A 299 -61.94 -16.76 51.98
CA GLN A 299 -62.47 -16.13 53.22
C GLN A 299 -63.98 -15.84 53.14
N THR A 300 -64.87 -16.44 53.94
CA THR A 300 -64.90 -16.93 55.34
C THR A 300 -65.82 -18.18 55.40
N ASP A 301 -65.76 -19.14 56.32
CA ASP A 301 -65.91 -19.01 57.78
C ASP A 301 -65.63 -20.39 58.44
N GLU A 302 -64.96 -20.40 59.59
CA GLU A 302 -64.69 -21.58 60.43
C GLU A 302 -65.09 -21.26 61.89
N THR A 303 -65.67 -22.26 62.58
CA THR A 303 -65.86 -22.45 64.05
C THR A 303 -67.06 -21.80 64.78
N PRO A 304 -67.50 -22.32 65.96
CA PRO A 304 -67.45 -23.69 66.54
C PRO A 304 -68.75 -24.17 67.27
N ASP A 305 -68.65 -25.40 67.79
CA ASP A 305 -69.57 -26.34 68.46
C ASP A 305 -70.29 -25.99 69.81
N LEU A 306 -71.51 -26.56 69.96
CA LEU A 306 -72.21 -27.22 71.12
C LEU A 306 -72.54 -26.46 72.44
N PRO A 307 -73.36 -27.01 73.39
CA PRO A 307 -74.24 -28.21 73.41
C PRO A 307 -75.66 -28.04 74.05
N ALA A 308 -76.43 -29.15 73.97
CA ALA A 308 -77.56 -29.62 74.81
C ALA A 308 -78.97 -29.02 74.63
#